data_AF-A0A4Q3UMS2-F1
#
_entry.id   AF-A0A4Q3UMS2-F1
#
_cell.length_a   1.000
_cell.length_b   1.000
_cell.length_c   1.000
_cell.angle_alpha   90.00
_cell.angle_beta   90.00
_cell.angle_gamma   90.00
#
_symmetry.space_group_name_H-M   'P 1'
#
loop_
_entity.id
_entity.type
_entity.pdbx_description
1 polymer ?
#
loop_
_entity_poly.entity_id
_entity_poly.type
_entity_poly.pdbx_seq_one_letter_code
_entity_poly.pdbx_strand_id
1 'polypeptide(L)'
;KGRVYVAHVRKPGKQTTDVIAALVPQIIRGFHWPKSMRWGTGDLRWVRPISRILCTFDGEVVPFEIEGIKSDCYTEGHRVMGRGPFKVRRFDDYEDVIKNKGRVILDREERKETILTEAKQLCAAQNLELVDDIGLLEEVAGLAEFPVVIIGDMDKSFLDLPPEVIKLSMRTHQKYFAVRDPAKKDGGLAPKFIVVANLDAADGGEKIAAGNSRVLSARLNDARFFWDNDRKTKLQDRFAKLDSIVFHEKLGSVGDKARRVMALAKELAPKVGADPAQAERAAELAKCDLVSDMVGEFAELEGVMGRYYATLQGEPQAIADAVRDHYKPKGAGDTVPGGSVGTAVALADKLDTLAGFWAIDEKPTGSKDPFALRRAALGVIRVVLESGHRVPLIYAFSKARDLVGQRGAAVADVNDLRAFFADRLKVHLREQGARHDLI
;
A
#
# COMPACT_ATOMS: atom_id res chain seq x y z
N LYS A 1 -58.29 16.66 -12.61
CA LYS A 1 -57.62 17.89 -12.11
C LYS A 1 -57.01 17.58 -10.75
N GLY A 2 -55.69 17.44 -10.65
CA GLY A 2 -55.00 17.18 -9.38
C GLY A 2 -54.91 18.47 -8.54
N ARG A 3 -55.12 18.37 -7.23
CA ARG A 3 -54.95 19.50 -6.31
C ARG A 3 -53.47 19.65 -5.98
N VAL A 4 -52.95 20.86 -6.18
CA VAL A 4 -51.58 21.24 -5.80
C VAL A 4 -51.65 21.94 -4.44
N TYR A 5 -50.84 21.47 -3.51
CA TYR A 5 -50.65 22.12 -2.21
C TYR A 5 -49.26 22.75 -2.18
N VAL A 6 -49.19 24.00 -1.71
CA VAL A 6 -47.94 24.73 -1.53
C VAL A 6 -47.78 25.01 -0.04
N ALA A 7 -46.67 24.56 0.55
CA ALA A 7 -46.30 24.85 1.92
C ALA A 7 -45.33 26.05 1.95
N HIS A 8 -45.73 27.14 2.59
CA HIS A 8 -44.82 28.24 2.91
C HIS A 8 -44.13 27.95 4.25
N VAL A 9 -42.90 27.43 4.18
CA VAL A 9 -42.07 27.19 5.37
C VAL A 9 -41.16 28.40 5.59
N ARG A 10 -41.40 29.18 6.64
CA ARG A 10 -40.50 30.26 7.08
C ARG A 10 -39.69 29.79 8.28
N LYS A 11 -38.37 29.71 8.12
CA LYS A 11 -37.45 29.45 9.23
C LYS A 11 -36.80 30.78 9.65
N PRO A 12 -37.03 31.28 10.86
CA PRO A 12 -36.34 32.47 11.35
C PRO A 12 -34.84 32.19 11.49
N GLY A 13 -34.02 33.24 11.31
CA GLY A 13 -32.60 33.17 11.61
C GLY A 13 -32.36 32.87 13.09
N LYS A 14 -31.24 32.21 13.40
CA LYS A 14 -30.77 31.93 14.77
C LYS A 14 -29.41 32.60 14.98
N GLN A 15 -29.02 32.82 16.23
CA GLN A 15 -27.66 33.24 16.51
C GLN A 15 -26.69 32.13 16.11
N THR A 16 -25.57 32.50 15.48
CA THR A 16 -24.56 31.53 15.01
C THR A 16 -24.01 30.68 16.16
N THR A 17 -23.83 31.28 17.34
CA THR A 17 -23.40 30.62 18.57
C THR A 17 -24.36 29.49 18.99
N ASP A 18 -25.68 29.72 18.95
CA ASP A 18 -26.69 28.69 19.25
C ASP A 18 -26.63 27.52 18.26
N VAL A 19 -26.39 27.85 16.99
CA VAL A 19 -26.27 26.84 15.92
C VAL A 19 -25.01 25.99 16.14
N ILE A 20 -23.87 26.61 16.44
CA ILE A 20 -22.61 25.91 16.73
C ILE A 20 -22.76 25.03 17.97
N ALA A 21 -23.27 25.58 19.08
CA ALA A 21 -23.45 24.86 20.35
C ALA A 21 -24.37 23.63 20.21
N ALA A 22 -25.35 23.68 19.30
CA ALA A 22 -26.23 22.55 19.00
C ALA A 22 -25.61 21.53 18.04
N LEU A 23 -24.87 21.98 17.01
CA LEU A 23 -24.37 21.11 15.94
C LEU A 23 -23.07 20.38 16.31
N VAL A 24 -22.11 21.04 16.93
CA VAL A 24 -20.79 20.44 17.22
C VAL A 24 -20.91 19.15 18.05
N PRO A 25 -21.74 19.09 19.12
CA PRO A 25 -21.95 17.84 19.86
C PRO A 25 -22.61 16.73 19.02
N GLN A 26 -23.44 17.06 18.05
CA GLN A 26 -24.06 16.08 17.14
C GLN A 26 -23.03 15.51 16.17
N ILE A 27 -22.16 16.37 15.62
CA ILE A 27 -21.08 15.97 14.73
C ILE A 27 -20.16 15.00 15.47
N ILE A 28 -19.71 15.34 16.68
CA ILE A 28 -18.81 14.49 17.46
C ILE A 28 -19.45 13.13 17.80
N ARG A 29 -20.74 13.09 18.15
CA ARG A 29 -21.44 11.82 18.42
C ARG A 29 -21.73 10.99 17.16
N GLY A 30 -21.93 11.66 16.03
CA GLY A 30 -22.28 11.03 14.75
C GLY A 30 -21.10 10.68 13.85
N PHE A 31 -19.88 11.14 14.18
CA PHE A 31 -18.72 10.93 13.32
C PHE A 31 -18.29 9.46 13.32
N HIS A 32 -18.26 8.85 12.13
CA HIS A 32 -17.88 7.45 11.99
C HIS A 32 -16.37 7.31 11.75
N TRP A 33 -15.65 6.84 12.77
CA TRP A 33 -14.23 6.49 12.65
C TRP A 33 -14.06 5.02 12.27
N PRO A 34 -13.14 4.68 11.34
CA PRO A 34 -12.81 3.28 11.04
C PRO A 34 -12.37 2.47 12.27
N LYS A 35 -11.71 3.15 13.22
CA LYS A 35 -11.33 2.60 14.52
C LYS A 35 -11.64 3.63 15.60
N SER A 36 -12.57 3.29 16.49
CA SER A 36 -12.97 4.11 17.64
C SER A 36 -12.79 3.35 18.95
N MET A 37 -12.67 4.07 20.05
CA MET A 37 -12.65 3.53 21.40
C MET A 37 -13.66 4.26 22.29
N ARG A 38 -14.00 3.63 23.41
CA ARG A 38 -14.61 4.27 24.57
C ARG A 38 -13.55 4.44 25.65
N TRP A 39 -13.70 5.41 26.54
CA TRP A 39 -12.75 5.65 27.62
C TRP A 39 -13.47 6.05 28.91
N GLY A 40 -12.82 5.75 30.04
CA GLY A 40 -13.38 6.00 31.37
C GLY A 40 -14.71 5.26 31.55
N THR A 41 -15.72 5.97 32.04
CA THR A 41 -17.09 5.48 32.24
C THR A 41 -18.07 5.96 31.17
N GLY A 42 -17.59 6.65 30.13
CA GLY A 42 -18.44 7.26 29.09
C GLY A 42 -18.76 6.30 27.94
N ASP A 43 -19.88 6.56 27.26
CA ASP A 43 -20.35 5.77 26.11
C ASP A 43 -19.91 6.32 24.75
N LEU A 44 -19.37 7.55 24.73
CA LEU A 44 -18.89 8.24 23.52
C LEU A 44 -17.79 7.43 22.83
N ARG A 45 -17.98 7.22 21.53
CA ARG A 45 -16.99 6.59 20.65
C ARG A 45 -16.20 7.68 19.93
N TRP A 46 -14.90 7.72 20.13
CA TRP A 46 -14.00 8.64 19.44
C TRP A 46 -12.68 7.95 19.09
N VAL A 47 -11.86 8.60 18.26
CA VAL A 47 -10.56 8.04 17.85
C VAL A 47 -9.56 7.97 19.02
N ARG A 48 -9.68 8.88 20.00
CA ARG A 48 -8.87 8.97 21.24
C ARG A 48 -9.66 9.67 22.36
N PRO A 49 -9.27 9.57 23.64
CA PRO A 49 -9.90 10.36 24.69
C PRO A 49 -9.82 11.86 24.41
N ILE A 50 -10.94 12.56 24.49
CA ILE A 50 -10.98 14.03 24.40
C ILE A 50 -10.60 14.57 25.78
N SER A 51 -9.67 15.53 25.83
CA SER A 51 -9.27 16.18 27.08
C SER A 51 -9.75 17.62 27.19
N ARG A 52 -9.91 18.32 26.05
CA ARG A 52 -10.36 19.72 25.97
C ARG A 52 -11.12 19.96 24.68
N ILE A 53 -11.97 20.99 24.70
CA ILE A 53 -12.68 21.48 23.52
C ILE A 53 -12.43 22.98 23.42
N LEU A 54 -11.62 23.39 22.44
CA LEU A 54 -11.46 24.81 22.09
C LEU A 54 -12.58 25.19 21.14
N CYS A 55 -13.48 26.10 21.53
CA CYS A 55 -14.51 26.61 20.63
C CYS A 55 -14.82 28.08 20.92
N THR A 56 -14.38 28.95 20.02
CA THR A 56 -14.64 30.39 20.08
C THR A 56 -15.31 30.89 18.79
N PHE A 57 -16.10 31.95 18.93
CA PHE A 57 -16.72 32.67 17.84
C PHE A 57 -16.63 34.17 18.15
N ASP A 58 -16.13 34.98 17.22
CA ASP A 58 -15.85 36.40 17.41
C ASP A 58 -15.00 36.74 18.66
N GLY A 59 -14.15 35.81 19.10
CA GLY A 59 -13.27 35.97 20.26
C GLY A 59 -13.90 35.58 21.60
N GLU A 60 -15.17 35.19 21.61
CA GLU A 60 -15.90 34.71 22.79
C GLU A 60 -16.10 33.19 22.76
N VAL A 61 -16.16 32.56 23.93
CA VAL A 61 -16.39 31.10 24.04
C VAL A 61 -17.82 30.77 23.63
N VAL A 62 -17.99 29.73 22.81
CA VAL A 62 -19.31 29.17 22.51
C VAL A 62 -19.60 28.05 23.52
N PRO A 63 -20.54 28.23 24.47
CA PRO A 63 -20.72 27.29 25.57
C PRO A 63 -21.50 26.03 25.16
N PHE A 64 -20.88 24.87 25.32
CA PHE A 64 -21.54 23.56 25.27
C PHE A 64 -20.70 22.52 26.02
N GLU A 65 -21.22 21.30 26.15
CA GLU A 65 -20.57 20.22 26.86
C GLU A 65 -20.72 18.88 26.13
N ILE A 66 -19.67 18.06 26.19
CA ILE A 66 -19.64 16.69 25.68
C ILE A 66 -19.03 15.79 26.74
N GLU A 67 -19.81 14.84 27.28
CA GLU A 67 -19.34 13.86 28.28
C GLU A 67 -18.59 14.51 29.47
N GLY A 68 -19.11 15.61 30.02
CA GLY A 68 -18.46 16.33 31.13
C GLY A 68 -17.37 17.32 30.72
N ILE A 69 -17.00 17.38 29.43
CA ILE A 69 -15.97 18.28 28.92
C ILE A 69 -16.63 19.53 28.35
N LYS A 70 -16.41 20.67 29.00
CA LYS A 70 -16.93 21.97 28.57
C LYS A 70 -16.04 22.58 27.49
N SER A 71 -16.65 23.27 26.54
CA SER A 71 -15.93 24.14 25.62
C SER A 71 -15.33 25.34 26.35
N ASP A 72 -14.14 25.76 25.93
CA ASP A 72 -13.42 26.90 26.50
C ASP A 72 -12.51 27.56 25.44
N CYS A 73 -11.74 28.58 25.85
CA CYS A 73 -10.74 29.32 25.10
C CYS A 73 -9.30 28.89 25.40
N TYR A 74 -9.10 27.70 25.98
CA TYR A 74 -7.77 27.16 26.27
C TYR A 74 -7.42 25.97 25.37
N THR A 75 -6.15 25.91 25.01
CA THR A 75 -5.55 24.79 24.26
C THR A 75 -4.27 24.30 24.94
N GLU A 76 -3.80 23.15 24.51
CA GLU A 76 -2.54 22.54 24.92
C GLU A 76 -1.70 22.26 23.67
N GLY A 77 -0.38 22.41 23.80
CA GLY A 77 0.54 22.04 22.74
C GLY A 77 1.18 20.67 23.01
N HIS A 78 2.37 20.48 22.47
CA HIS A 78 3.10 19.24 22.53
C HIS A 78 3.38 18.82 23.97
N ARG A 79 3.07 17.55 24.29
CA ARG A 79 3.08 16.99 25.65
C ARG A 79 4.36 17.23 26.46
N VAL A 80 5.52 17.30 25.80
CA VAL A 80 6.84 17.48 26.42
C VAL A 80 7.39 18.88 26.20
N MET A 81 7.53 19.29 24.94
CA MET A 81 8.17 20.54 24.51
C MET A 81 7.34 21.82 24.68
N GLY A 82 6.01 21.72 24.80
CA GLY A 82 5.13 22.90 24.74
C GLY A 82 3.74 22.65 25.31
N ARG A 83 3.65 22.03 26.49
CA ARG A 83 2.39 21.46 27.01
C ARG A 83 1.25 22.48 27.21
N GLY A 84 1.56 23.73 27.57
CA GLY A 84 0.54 24.73 27.93
C GLY A 84 0.06 24.60 29.39
N PRO A 85 -1.16 25.09 29.73
CA PRO A 85 -2.21 25.54 28.82
C PRO A 85 -1.96 26.94 28.24
N PHE A 86 -2.57 27.23 27.09
CA PHE A 86 -2.54 28.54 26.45
C PHE A 86 -3.93 29.06 26.14
N LYS A 87 -4.17 30.34 26.41
CA LYS A 87 -5.42 31.01 26.10
C LYS A 87 -5.40 31.56 24.68
N VAL A 88 -6.44 31.29 23.91
CA VAL A 88 -6.58 31.69 22.50
C VAL A 88 -8.00 32.22 22.27
N ARG A 89 -8.14 33.31 21.51
CA ARG A 89 -9.46 33.91 21.23
C ARG A 89 -9.85 33.73 19.77
N ARG A 90 -8.89 33.91 18.87
CA ARG A 90 -9.06 33.80 17.42
C ARG A 90 -8.14 32.72 16.85
N PHE A 91 -8.41 32.34 15.60
CA PHE A 91 -7.61 31.34 14.91
C PHE A 91 -6.14 31.77 14.76
N ASP A 92 -5.90 33.03 14.42
CA ASP A 92 -4.53 33.58 14.31
C ASP A 92 -3.74 33.47 15.62
N ASP A 93 -4.40 33.73 16.77
CA ASP A 93 -3.79 33.54 18.10
C ASP A 93 -3.44 32.06 18.32
N TYR A 94 -4.35 31.16 17.91
CA TYR A 94 -4.19 29.72 18.08
C TYR A 94 -3.01 29.19 17.25
N GLU A 95 -2.91 29.58 15.99
CA GLU A 95 -1.82 29.19 15.10
C GLU A 95 -0.47 29.67 15.62
N ASP A 96 -0.35 30.96 15.98
CA ASP A 96 0.89 31.53 16.52
C ASP A 96 1.32 30.82 17.81
N VAL A 97 0.39 30.70 18.77
CA VAL A 97 0.67 30.12 20.08
C VAL A 97 1.05 28.66 19.97
N ILE A 98 0.32 27.86 19.19
CA ILE A 98 0.58 26.43 19.06
C ILE A 98 1.91 26.15 18.36
N LYS A 99 2.26 26.95 17.33
CA LYS A 99 3.54 26.82 16.65
C LYS A 99 4.71 27.24 17.54
N ASN A 100 4.65 28.45 18.08
CA ASN A 100 5.80 29.08 18.73
C ASN A 100 5.98 28.69 20.20
N LYS A 101 4.89 28.47 20.93
CA LYS A 101 4.92 28.08 22.36
C LYS A 101 4.49 26.63 22.57
N GLY A 102 3.50 26.19 21.81
CA GLY A 102 2.99 24.83 21.85
C GLY A 102 3.92 23.81 21.21
N ARG A 103 4.87 24.24 20.36
CA ARG A 103 5.76 23.35 19.61
C ARG A 103 4.96 22.29 18.86
N VAL A 104 3.99 22.72 18.06
CA VAL A 104 3.22 21.87 17.13
C VAL A 104 3.00 22.63 15.83
N ILE A 105 3.27 21.98 14.71
CA ILE A 105 2.98 22.51 13.38
C ILE A 105 1.58 22.00 12.97
N LEU A 106 0.62 22.93 12.88
CA LEU A 106 -0.78 22.59 12.59
C LEU A 106 -0.95 22.03 11.17
N ASP A 107 -0.41 22.75 10.19
CA ASP A 107 -0.55 22.41 8.80
C ASP A 107 0.22 21.12 8.47
N ARG A 108 -0.45 20.21 7.76
CA ARG A 108 0.13 18.91 7.41
C ARG A 108 1.14 19.04 6.27
N GLU A 109 0.89 19.91 5.30
CA GLU A 109 1.82 20.13 4.19
C GLU A 109 3.10 20.78 4.71
N GLU A 110 3.00 21.74 5.63
CA GLU A 110 4.16 22.36 6.29
C GLU A 110 5.02 21.31 7.03
N ARG A 111 4.40 20.37 7.76
CA ARG A 111 5.13 19.26 8.40
C ARG A 111 5.87 18.39 7.39
N LYS A 112 5.23 18.04 6.28
CA LYS A 112 5.85 17.22 5.23
C LYS A 112 7.02 17.97 4.58
N GLU A 113 6.85 19.24 4.28
CA GLU A 113 7.91 20.08 3.70
C GLU A 113 9.10 20.21 4.66
N THR A 114 8.84 20.45 5.95
CA THR A 114 9.87 20.51 6.99
C THR A 114 10.67 19.20 7.05
N ILE A 115 9.98 18.06 7.15
CA ILE A 115 10.64 16.74 7.19
C ILE A 115 11.48 16.49 5.94
N LEU A 116 10.92 16.75 4.76
CA LEU A 116 11.60 16.48 3.49
C LEU A 116 12.81 17.38 3.30
N THR A 117 12.69 18.65 3.66
CA THR A 117 13.77 19.65 3.54
C THR A 117 14.91 19.30 4.46
N GLU A 118 14.65 19.07 5.75
CA GLU A 118 15.68 18.70 6.73
C GLU A 118 16.33 17.36 6.38
N ALA A 119 15.54 16.35 5.99
CA ALA A 119 16.08 15.05 5.59
C ALA A 119 17.03 15.17 4.38
N LYS A 120 16.64 15.93 3.36
CA LYS A 120 17.49 16.18 2.19
C LYS A 120 18.75 16.95 2.55
N GLN A 121 18.67 17.94 3.43
CA GLN A 121 19.83 18.70 3.89
C GLN A 121 20.82 17.81 4.67
N LEU A 122 20.33 16.98 5.59
CA LEU A 122 21.16 16.04 6.35
C LEU A 122 21.85 15.00 5.46
N CYS A 123 21.14 14.48 4.45
CA CYS A 123 21.74 13.59 3.45
C CYS A 123 22.79 14.31 2.61
N ALA A 124 22.47 15.49 2.07
CA ALA A 124 23.37 16.26 1.22
C ALA A 124 24.67 16.67 1.94
N ALA A 125 24.60 16.98 3.24
CA ALA A 125 25.76 17.27 4.07
C ALA A 125 26.78 16.10 4.13
N GLN A 126 26.34 14.87 3.80
CA GLN A 126 27.18 13.67 3.74
C GLN A 126 27.36 13.15 2.30
N ASN A 127 27.01 13.93 1.27
CA ASN A 127 26.99 13.52 -0.14
C ASN A 127 26.08 12.30 -0.41
N LEU A 128 25.01 12.16 0.38
CA LEU A 128 24.01 11.11 0.25
C LEU A 128 22.69 11.70 -0.25
N GLU A 129 21.78 10.83 -0.69
CA GLU A 129 20.45 11.23 -1.12
C GLU A 129 19.36 10.45 -0.37
N LEU A 130 18.27 11.15 -0.04
CA LEU A 130 17.09 10.52 0.53
C LEU A 130 16.39 9.65 -0.53
N VAL A 131 15.98 8.45 -0.16
CA VAL A 131 15.06 7.66 -1.00
C VAL A 131 13.65 8.20 -0.79
N ASP A 132 13.09 8.86 -1.81
CA ASP A 132 11.76 9.45 -1.74
C ASP A 132 10.70 8.38 -1.48
N ASP A 133 9.85 8.64 -0.49
CA ASP A 133 8.72 7.78 -0.14
C ASP A 133 7.55 8.63 0.36
N ILE A 134 6.66 8.99 -0.56
CA ILE A 134 5.50 9.85 -0.29
C ILE A 134 4.59 9.20 0.76
N GLY A 135 4.37 7.88 0.66
CA GLY A 135 3.49 7.17 1.59
C GLY A 135 4.05 7.17 3.01
N LEU A 136 5.37 7.04 3.18
CA LEU A 136 6.00 7.13 4.50
C LEU A 136 5.94 8.56 5.02
N LEU A 137 6.22 9.56 4.17
CA LEU A 137 6.15 10.98 4.51
C LEU A 137 4.76 11.38 5.05
N GLU A 138 3.70 10.91 4.39
CA GLU A 138 2.32 11.13 4.83
C GLU A 138 2.04 10.54 6.21
N GLU A 139 2.64 9.38 6.51
CA GLU A 139 2.48 8.69 7.80
C GLU A 139 3.27 9.38 8.90
N VAL A 140 4.57 9.64 8.70
CA VAL A 140 5.42 10.28 9.73
C VAL A 140 4.98 11.71 10.03
N ALA A 141 4.51 12.46 9.04
CA ALA A 141 3.93 13.79 9.27
C ALA A 141 2.65 13.72 10.12
N GLY A 142 1.92 12.60 10.09
CA GLY A 142 0.79 12.35 10.98
C GLY A 142 1.17 11.90 12.39
N LEU A 143 2.38 11.35 12.58
CA LEU A 143 2.88 10.85 13.86
C LEU A 143 3.64 11.89 14.67
N ALA A 144 4.36 12.80 14.00
CA ALA A 144 5.08 13.88 14.63
C ALA A 144 4.31 15.21 14.49
N GLU A 145 3.90 15.77 15.62
CA GLU A 145 3.26 17.08 15.69
C GLU A 145 4.28 18.20 15.51
N PHE A 146 5.53 17.98 15.92
CA PHE A 146 6.67 18.85 15.67
C PHE A 146 7.86 17.99 15.29
N PRO A 147 8.10 17.80 13.97
CA PRO A 147 9.11 16.89 13.48
C PRO A 147 10.51 17.41 13.79
N VAL A 148 11.36 16.50 14.27
CA VAL A 148 12.81 16.69 14.41
C VAL A 148 13.48 15.58 13.62
N VAL A 149 14.12 15.92 12.51
CA VAL A 149 14.72 14.94 11.62
C VAL A 149 16.14 14.60 12.09
N ILE A 150 16.42 13.30 12.23
CA ILE A 150 17.70 12.80 12.75
C ILE A 150 18.24 11.75 11.78
N ILE A 151 19.53 11.85 11.46
CA ILE A 151 20.24 10.82 10.68
C ILE A 151 20.92 9.82 11.61
N GLY A 152 20.70 8.53 11.37
CA GLY A 152 21.26 7.43 12.15
C GLY A 152 22.18 6.53 11.32
N ASP A 153 23.02 5.76 12.02
CA ASP A 153 23.95 4.80 11.44
C ASP A 153 23.37 3.38 11.41
N MET A 154 23.58 2.68 10.31
CA MET A 154 23.28 1.27 10.16
C MET A 154 24.59 0.49 9.96
N ASP A 155 24.71 -0.70 10.52
CA ASP A 155 25.86 -1.57 10.27
C ASP A 155 25.98 -1.86 8.76
N LYS A 156 27.16 -1.61 8.20
CA LYS A 156 27.44 -1.76 6.76
C LYS A 156 27.26 -3.21 6.29
N SER A 157 27.43 -4.19 7.17
CA SER A 157 27.22 -5.61 6.82
C SER A 157 25.81 -5.86 6.31
N PHE A 158 24.79 -5.13 6.79
CA PHE A 158 23.41 -5.29 6.31
C PHE A 158 23.21 -4.95 4.84
N LEU A 159 24.13 -4.22 4.20
CA LEU A 159 24.08 -3.94 2.78
C LEU A 159 24.25 -5.19 1.89
N ASP A 160 24.63 -6.34 2.46
CA ASP A 160 24.63 -7.64 1.77
C ASP A 160 23.20 -8.19 1.55
N LEU A 161 22.20 -7.67 2.29
CA LEU A 161 20.81 -8.04 2.10
C LEU A 161 20.25 -7.35 0.85
N PRO A 162 19.25 -7.96 0.18
CA PRO A 162 18.51 -7.29 -0.87
C PRO A 162 18.00 -5.90 -0.45
N PRO A 163 18.21 -4.84 -1.25
CA PRO A 163 17.79 -3.48 -0.90
C PRO A 163 16.29 -3.36 -0.57
N GLU A 164 15.43 -4.15 -1.21
CA GLU A 164 14.00 -4.19 -0.93
C GLU A 164 13.70 -4.69 0.49
N VAL A 165 14.45 -5.67 1.00
CA VAL A 165 14.31 -6.19 2.37
C VAL A 165 14.69 -5.11 3.39
N ILE A 166 15.80 -4.40 3.16
CA ILE A 166 16.27 -3.32 4.04
C ILE A 166 15.26 -2.18 4.07
N LYS A 167 14.85 -1.69 2.89
CA LYS A 167 13.86 -0.61 2.75
C LYS A 167 12.53 -0.97 3.40
N LEU A 168 12.03 -2.19 3.17
CA LEU A 168 10.76 -2.61 3.74
C LEU A 168 10.86 -2.72 5.26
N SER A 169 11.93 -3.33 5.79
CA SER A 169 12.17 -3.44 7.24
C SER A 169 12.23 -2.07 7.93
N MET A 170 12.89 -1.09 7.31
CA MET A 170 12.93 0.30 7.77
C MET A 170 11.54 0.95 7.75
N ARG A 171 10.80 0.79 6.64
CA ARG A 171 9.49 1.42 6.41
C ARG A 171 8.39 0.85 7.31
N THR A 172 8.23 -0.47 7.37
CA THR A 172 7.09 -1.11 8.04
C THR A 172 7.25 -1.11 9.55
N HIS A 173 8.43 -1.51 10.04
CA HIS A 173 8.63 -1.75 11.47
C HIS A 173 8.99 -0.48 12.24
N GLN A 174 9.67 0.48 11.60
CA GLN A 174 10.29 1.59 12.32
C GLN A 174 10.00 2.98 11.73
N LYS A 175 9.36 3.07 10.56
CA LYS A 175 9.03 4.34 9.89
C LYS A 175 10.28 5.17 9.56
N TYR A 176 11.36 4.51 9.19
CA TYR A 176 12.60 5.16 8.77
C TYR A 176 12.66 5.31 7.25
N PHE A 177 13.25 6.41 6.78
CA PHE A 177 13.57 6.57 5.37
C PHE A 177 14.94 5.98 5.08
N ALA A 178 15.03 5.23 3.99
CA ALA A 178 16.29 4.75 3.48
C ALA A 178 17.08 5.89 2.83
N VAL A 179 18.40 5.78 2.91
CA VAL A 179 19.34 6.72 2.29
C VAL A 179 20.12 5.97 1.22
N ARG A 180 20.34 6.61 0.08
CA ARG A 180 21.14 6.06 -1.02
C ARG A 180 22.45 6.82 -1.18
N ASP A 181 23.43 6.12 -1.72
CA ASP A 181 24.73 6.64 -2.08
C ASP A 181 24.80 6.78 -3.61
N PRO A 182 24.71 8.00 -4.17
CA PRO A 182 24.72 8.23 -5.60
C PRO A 182 26.07 7.86 -6.26
N ALA A 183 27.15 7.72 -5.48
CA ALA A 183 28.45 7.29 -5.99
C ALA A 183 28.52 5.78 -6.27
N LYS A 184 27.57 4.99 -5.73
CA LYS A 184 27.48 3.55 -6.02
C LYS A 184 26.76 3.30 -7.34
N LYS A 185 27.16 2.24 -8.03
CA LYS A 185 26.46 1.75 -9.23
C LYS A 185 24.98 1.54 -8.91
N ASP A 186 24.11 2.07 -9.77
CA ASP A 186 22.64 2.05 -9.64
C ASP A 186 22.07 2.77 -8.39
N GLY A 187 22.86 3.62 -7.72
CA GLY A 187 22.42 4.39 -6.56
C GLY A 187 22.13 3.53 -5.34
N GLY A 188 23.01 2.55 -5.07
CA GLY A 188 22.85 1.58 -3.98
C GLY A 188 22.67 2.22 -2.59
N LEU A 189 22.10 1.46 -1.65
CA LEU A 189 21.83 1.96 -0.30
C LEU A 189 23.10 2.38 0.44
N ALA A 190 22.98 3.45 1.22
CA ALA A 190 23.97 3.89 2.19
C ALA A 190 23.72 3.20 3.54
N PRO A 191 24.75 3.03 4.38
CA PRO A 191 24.62 2.51 5.75
C PRO A 191 24.06 3.58 6.71
N LYS A 192 23.03 4.30 6.28
CA LYS A 192 22.42 5.42 6.96
C LYS A 192 20.91 5.35 6.80
N PHE A 193 20.18 5.92 7.76
CA PHE A 193 18.73 6.07 7.69
C PHE A 193 18.32 7.40 8.29
N ILE A 194 17.14 7.88 7.93
CA ILE A 194 16.52 9.06 8.54
C ILE A 194 15.36 8.61 9.41
N VAL A 195 15.30 9.13 10.64
CA VAL A 195 14.19 8.98 11.57
C VAL A 195 13.61 10.35 11.89
N VAL A 196 12.28 10.43 12.02
CA VAL A 196 11.59 11.65 12.45
C VAL A 196 11.14 11.45 13.89
N ALA A 197 11.76 12.20 14.81
CA ALA A 197 11.35 12.25 16.20
C ALA A 197 10.27 13.32 16.41
N ASN A 198 9.45 13.14 17.44
CA ASN A 198 8.53 14.17 17.95
C ASN A 198 9.07 14.75 19.27
N LEU A 199 10.39 14.99 19.30
CA LEU A 199 11.10 15.49 20.47
C LEU A 199 12.43 16.12 20.03
N ASP A 200 12.60 17.38 20.39
CA ASP A 200 13.87 18.10 20.33
C ASP A 200 14.68 17.73 21.59
N ALA A 201 15.70 16.88 21.41
CA ALA A 201 16.52 16.36 22.49
C ALA A 201 17.74 17.26 22.73
N ALA A 202 18.11 17.46 24.00
CA ALA A 202 19.21 18.34 24.38
C ALA A 202 20.60 17.91 23.85
N ASP A 203 20.76 16.65 23.45
CA ASP A 203 21.97 16.10 22.82
C ASP A 203 21.91 16.13 21.29
N GLY A 204 21.01 16.93 20.69
CA GLY A 204 20.83 17.00 19.24
C GLY A 204 20.30 15.70 18.62
N GLY A 205 19.78 14.78 19.44
CA GLY A 205 19.21 13.52 18.96
C GLY A 205 20.20 12.36 18.90
N GLU A 206 21.43 12.49 19.41
CA GLU A 206 22.44 11.42 19.39
C GLU A 206 21.96 10.12 20.06
N LYS A 207 21.38 10.21 21.26
CA LYS A 207 20.82 9.02 21.94
C LYS A 207 19.62 8.44 21.21
N ILE A 208 18.83 9.28 20.55
CA ILE A 208 17.69 8.85 19.74
C ILE A 208 18.20 8.07 18.53
N ALA A 209 19.20 8.59 17.80
CA ALA A 209 19.84 7.90 16.68
C ALA A 209 20.41 6.55 17.12
N ALA A 210 21.23 6.52 18.19
CA ALA A 210 21.84 5.29 18.69
C ALA A 210 20.81 4.26 19.21
N GLY A 211 19.72 4.73 19.84
CA GLY A 211 18.59 3.89 20.22
C GLY A 211 17.92 3.23 19.01
N ASN A 212 17.58 4.03 18.01
CA ASN A 212 16.93 3.58 16.78
C ASN A 212 17.85 2.66 15.96
N SER A 213 19.16 2.92 15.91
CA SER A 213 20.14 2.04 15.27
C SER A 213 20.15 0.64 15.90
N ARG A 214 20.10 0.54 17.23
CA ARG A 214 20.04 -0.77 17.91
C ARG A 214 18.76 -1.53 17.57
N VAL A 215 17.62 -0.84 17.54
CA VAL A 215 16.33 -1.47 17.17
C VAL A 215 16.34 -1.91 15.71
N LEU A 216 16.87 -1.08 14.80
CA LEU A 216 17.02 -1.43 13.40
C LEU A 216 17.91 -2.66 13.20
N SER A 217 19.07 -2.69 13.85
CA SER A 217 19.99 -3.82 13.77
C SER A 217 19.34 -5.14 14.23
N ALA A 218 18.54 -5.11 15.29
CA ALA A 218 17.78 -6.30 15.70
C ALA A 218 16.84 -6.80 14.59
N ARG A 219 16.08 -5.89 13.97
CA ARG A 219 15.15 -6.25 12.87
C ARG A 219 15.86 -6.73 11.61
N LEU A 220 16.98 -6.13 11.25
CA LEU A 220 17.75 -6.56 10.09
C LEU A 220 18.49 -7.87 10.34
N ASN A 221 18.84 -8.19 11.58
CA ASN A 221 19.34 -9.52 11.93
C ASN A 221 18.27 -10.60 11.76
N ASP A 222 17.02 -10.33 12.14
CA ASP A 222 15.89 -11.24 11.87
C ASP A 222 15.74 -11.47 10.36
N ALA A 223 15.73 -10.39 9.57
CA ALA A 223 15.67 -10.47 8.11
C ALA A 223 16.86 -11.24 7.52
N ARG A 224 18.07 -11.04 8.03
CA ARG A 224 19.26 -11.79 7.63
C ARG A 224 19.12 -13.27 7.93
N PHE A 225 18.59 -13.63 9.10
CA PHE A 225 18.35 -15.01 9.46
C PHE A 225 17.43 -15.70 8.45
N PHE A 226 16.31 -15.06 8.07
CA PHE A 226 15.41 -15.59 7.04
C PHE A 226 16.11 -15.71 5.68
N TRP A 227 16.86 -14.68 5.26
CA TRP A 227 17.60 -14.69 4.00
C TRP A 227 18.60 -15.84 3.91
N ASP A 228 19.40 -16.02 4.97
CA ASP A 228 20.43 -17.06 5.02
C ASP A 228 19.80 -18.45 5.16
N ASN A 229 18.68 -18.58 5.88
CA ASN A 229 17.96 -19.85 5.96
C ASN A 229 17.34 -20.23 4.61
N ASP A 230 16.70 -19.27 3.94
CA ASP A 230 16.00 -19.53 2.69
C ASP A 230 16.93 -19.99 1.57
N ARG A 231 18.16 -19.45 1.54
CA ARG A 231 19.21 -19.82 0.57
C ARG A 231 19.72 -21.25 0.71
N LYS A 232 19.40 -21.96 1.81
CA LYS A 232 19.76 -23.38 2.00
C LYS A 232 18.88 -24.32 1.19
N THR A 233 17.69 -23.88 0.78
CA THR A 233 16.72 -24.68 0.01
C THR A 233 16.55 -24.08 -1.37
N LYS A 234 16.64 -24.88 -2.43
CA LYS A 234 16.42 -24.37 -3.79
C LYS A 234 14.99 -23.89 -3.96
N LEU A 235 14.78 -22.92 -4.84
CA LEU A 235 13.48 -22.31 -5.05
C LEU A 235 12.48 -23.35 -5.57
N GLN A 236 12.89 -24.18 -6.55
CA GLN A 236 12.06 -25.25 -7.09
C GLN A 236 11.64 -26.30 -6.04
N ASP A 237 12.49 -26.59 -5.05
CA ASP A 237 12.24 -27.65 -4.05
C ASP A 237 11.10 -27.24 -3.10
N ARG A 238 10.70 -25.97 -3.14
CA ARG A 238 9.57 -25.43 -2.40
C ARG A 238 8.22 -25.64 -3.09
N PHE A 239 8.20 -26.02 -4.37
CA PHE A 239 6.97 -26.13 -5.16
C PHE A 239 5.93 -27.06 -4.51
N ALA A 240 6.36 -28.22 -4.00
CA ALA A 240 5.47 -29.17 -3.35
C ALA A 240 4.76 -28.60 -2.11
N LYS A 241 5.36 -27.63 -1.42
CA LYS A 241 4.73 -26.97 -0.27
C LYS A 241 3.57 -26.06 -0.69
N LEU A 242 3.45 -25.67 -1.97
CA LEU A 242 2.32 -24.88 -2.45
C LEU A 242 0.99 -25.67 -2.39
N ASP A 243 1.06 -27.00 -2.34
CA ASP A 243 -0.12 -27.86 -2.23
C ASP A 243 -0.83 -27.73 -0.87
N SER A 244 -0.14 -27.22 0.17
CA SER A 244 -0.74 -26.99 1.50
C SER A 244 -1.44 -25.64 1.63
N ILE A 245 -1.25 -24.72 0.68
CA ILE A 245 -1.87 -23.40 0.71
C ILE A 245 -3.18 -23.46 -0.06
N VAL A 246 -4.31 -23.24 0.62
CA VAL A 246 -5.63 -23.15 -0.04
C VAL A 246 -5.67 -21.89 -0.91
N PHE A 247 -5.90 -22.06 -2.21
CA PHE A 247 -6.18 -20.94 -3.11
C PHE A 247 -7.66 -20.56 -3.05
N HIS A 248 -8.54 -21.55 -3.16
CA HIS A 248 -9.98 -21.40 -3.00
C HIS A 248 -10.62 -22.77 -2.75
N GLU A 249 -11.65 -22.87 -1.92
CA GLU A 249 -12.31 -24.15 -1.58
C GLU A 249 -12.69 -24.96 -2.83
N LYS A 250 -13.25 -24.29 -3.85
CA LYS A 250 -13.66 -24.91 -5.12
C LYS A 250 -12.57 -25.04 -6.19
N LEU A 251 -11.41 -24.38 -6.04
CA LEU A 251 -10.33 -24.39 -7.05
C LEU A 251 -9.06 -25.12 -6.57
N GLY A 252 -9.03 -25.51 -5.29
CA GLY A 252 -7.97 -26.26 -4.64
C GLY A 252 -6.85 -25.38 -4.10
N SER A 253 -5.62 -25.88 -4.21
CA SER A 253 -4.43 -25.26 -3.64
C SER A 253 -3.75 -24.26 -4.58
N VAL A 254 -2.81 -23.49 -4.04
CA VAL A 254 -1.91 -22.64 -4.83
C VAL A 254 -1.01 -23.50 -5.73
N GLY A 255 -0.63 -24.71 -5.31
CA GLY A 255 0.09 -25.66 -6.15
C GLY A 255 -0.71 -26.13 -7.36
N ASP A 256 -2.03 -26.31 -7.19
CA ASP A 256 -2.93 -26.62 -8.31
C ASP A 256 -3.04 -25.46 -9.29
N LYS A 257 -3.16 -24.24 -8.78
CA LYS A 257 -3.08 -23.03 -9.61
C LYS A 257 -1.74 -22.96 -10.35
N ALA A 258 -0.62 -23.16 -9.66
CA ALA A 258 0.71 -23.08 -10.24
C ALA A 258 0.88 -24.07 -11.41
N ARG A 259 0.42 -25.33 -11.26
CA ARG A 259 0.46 -26.33 -12.35
C ARG A 259 -0.37 -25.91 -13.58
N ARG A 260 -1.56 -25.33 -13.38
CA ARG A 260 -2.37 -24.81 -14.50
C ARG A 260 -1.69 -23.60 -15.16
N VAL A 261 -1.10 -22.71 -14.36
CA VAL A 261 -0.36 -21.55 -14.87
C VAL A 261 0.88 -21.97 -15.66
N MET A 262 1.61 -23.01 -15.24
CA MET A 262 2.73 -23.58 -16.01
C MET A 262 2.28 -24.04 -17.40
N ALA A 263 1.22 -24.86 -17.46
CA ALA A 263 0.68 -25.36 -18.72
C ALA A 263 0.19 -24.21 -19.61
N LEU A 264 -0.52 -23.23 -19.03
CA LEU A 264 -1.04 -22.09 -19.78
C LEU A 264 0.07 -21.14 -20.24
N ALA A 265 1.12 -20.91 -19.44
CA ALA A 265 2.25 -20.06 -19.81
C ALA A 265 3.01 -20.65 -21.02
N LYS A 266 3.22 -21.98 -21.01
CA LYS A 266 3.80 -22.71 -22.13
C LYS A 266 2.99 -22.55 -23.43
N GLU A 267 1.67 -22.65 -23.33
CA GLU A 267 0.75 -22.48 -24.46
C GLU A 267 0.70 -21.03 -25.00
N LEU A 268 0.82 -20.04 -24.12
CA LEU A 268 0.77 -18.63 -24.49
C LEU A 268 2.12 -18.10 -25.00
N ALA A 269 3.23 -18.71 -24.60
CA ALA A 269 4.57 -18.26 -24.94
C ALA A 269 4.79 -17.98 -26.45
N PRO A 270 4.40 -18.87 -27.39
CA PRO A 270 4.55 -18.59 -28.82
C PRO A 270 3.72 -17.38 -29.31
N LYS A 271 2.63 -17.03 -28.63
CA LYS A 271 1.75 -15.90 -29.01
C LYS A 271 2.31 -14.54 -28.60
N VAL A 272 3.29 -14.54 -27.70
CA VAL A 272 3.98 -13.34 -27.22
C VAL A 272 5.47 -13.35 -27.56
N GLY A 273 5.93 -14.30 -28.38
CA GLY A 273 7.33 -14.41 -28.79
C GLY A 273 8.28 -14.84 -27.67
N ALA A 274 7.80 -15.63 -26.71
CA ALA A 274 8.61 -16.25 -25.67
C ALA A 274 8.98 -17.69 -26.02
N ASP A 275 10.11 -18.15 -25.48
CA ASP A 275 10.44 -19.58 -25.49
C ASP A 275 9.48 -20.34 -24.54
N PRO A 276 8.77 -21.38 -25.02
CA PRO A 276 7.80 -22.11 -24.19
C PRO A 276 8.40 -22.79 -22.96
N ALA A 277 9.64 -23.29 -23.04
CA ALA A 277 10.30 -23.95 -21.91
C ALA A 277 10.73 -22.91 -20.86
N GLN A 278 11.21 -21.73 -21.28
CA GLN A 278 11.49 -20.64 -20.35
C GLN A 278 10.23 -20.12 -19.65
N ALA A 279 9.11 -20.00 -20.37
CA ALA A 279 7.84 -19.58 -19.79
C ALA A 279 7.28 -20.61 -18.80
N GLU A 280 7.34 -21.90 -19.12
CA GLU A 280 6.95 -22.99 -18.22
C GLU A 280 7.83 -23.00 -16.95
N ARG A 281 9.16 -22.89 -17.11
CA ARG A 281 10.10 -22.84 -15.99
C ARG A 281 9.90 -21.60 -15.10
N ALA A 282 9.67 -20.44 -15.70
CA ALA A 282 9.38 -19.22 -14.94
C ALA A 282 8.06 -19.35 -14.17
N ALA A 283 7.02 -19.94 -14.77
CA ALA A 283 5.74 -20.17 -14.12
C ALA A 283 5.85 -21.19 -12.96
N GLU A 284 6.70 -22.21 -13.08
CA GLU A 284 7.00 -23.16 -12.01
C GLU A 284 7.58 -22.44 -10.79
N LEU A 285 8.56 -21.58 -11.00
CA LEU A 285 9.27 -20.87 -9.93
C LEU A 285 8.49 -19.67 -9.36
N ALA A 286 7.54 -19.13 -10.11
CA ALA A 286 6.89 -17.85 -9.85
C ALA A 286 6.31 -17.70 -8.43
N LYS A 287 5.78 -18.79 -7.86
CA LYS A 287 5.09 -18.78 -6.56
C LYS A 287 5.84 -19.51 -5.45
N CYS A 288 7.00 -20.09 -5.77
CA CYS A 288 7.75 -20.89 -4.81
C CYS A 288 8.31 -20.08 -3.63
N ASP A 289 8.41 -18.76 -3.77
CA ASP A 289 8.83 -17.89 -2.69
C ASP A 289 7.71 -17.62 -1.66
N LEU A 290 6.43 -17.89 -1.97
CA LEU A 290 5.33 -17.74 -1.00
C LEU A 290 5.49 -18.60 0.27
N VAL A 291 6.28 -19.68 0.18
CA VAL A 291 6.60 -20.59 1.29
C VAL A 291 8.05 -20.43 1.76
N SER A 292 8.68 -19.30 1.44
CA SER A 292 9.95 -18.87 2.03
C SER A 292 9.71 -18.20 3.37
N ASP A 293 10.69 -18.30 4.27
CA ASP A 293 10.56 -17.67 5.59
C ASP A 293 10.53 -16.15 5.44
N MET A 294 11.32 -15.61 4.49
CA MET A 294 11.34 -14.18 4.19
C MET A 294 9.97 -13.66 3.74
N VAL A 295 9.28 -14.33 2.82
CA VAL A 295 7.94 -13.90 2.37
C VAL A 295 6.87 -14.19 3.43
N GLY A 296 7.07 -15.23 4.26
CA GLY A 296 6.23 -15.48 5.43
C GLY A 296 6.21 -14.31 6.41
N GLU A 297 7.38 -13.69 6.66
CA GLU A 297 7.50 -12.48 7.49
C GLU A 297 7.12 -11.19 6.72
N PHE A 298 7.53 -11.10 5.46
CA PHE A 298 7.38 -9.91 4.61
C PHE A 298 6.61 -10.23 3.33
N ALA A 299 5.30 -10.37 3.44
CA ALA A 299 4.42 -10.74 2.32
C ALA A 299 4.55 -9.79 1.11
N GLU A 300 4.90 -8.51 1.34
CA GLU A 300 5.09 -7.52 0.28
C GLU A 300 6.29 -7.82 -0.64
N LEU A 301 7.20 -8.72 -0.24
CA LEU A 301 8.35 -9.13 -1.03
C LEU A 301 8.09 -10.35 -1.95
N GLU A 302 6.84 -10.82 -2.03
CA GLU A 302 6.44 -11.86 -2.97
C GLU A 302 6.85 -11.51 -4.43
N GLY A 303 7.32 -12.51 -5.17
CA GLY A 303 7.93 -12.38 -6.48
C GLY A 303 9.35 -11.77 -6.46
N VAL A 304 9.58 -10.72 -5.66
CA VAL A 304 10.89 -10.07 -5.53
C VAL A 304 11.91 -11.04 -4.96
N MET A 305 11.58 -11.72 -3.87
CA MET A 305 12.46 -12.73 -3.28
C MET A 305 12.65 -13.92 -4.22
N GLY A 306 11.58 -14.37 -4.88
CA GLY A 306 11.66 -15.40 -5.93
C GLY A 306 12.70 -15.08 -7.00
N ARG A 307 12.74 -13.84 -7.51
CA ARG A 307 13.78 -13.40 -8.47
C ARG A 307 15.18 -13.49 -7.89
N TYR A 308 15.40 -13.03 -6.66
CA TYR A 308 16.71 -13.11 -6.02
C TYR A 308 17.18 -14.55 -5.86
N TYR A 309 16.31 -15.44 -5.38
CA TYR A 309 16.63 -16.85 -5.23
C TYR A 309 16.90 -17.52 -6.59
N ALA A 310 16.08 -17.27 -7.60
CA ALA A 310 16.28 -17.79 -8.95
C ALA A 310 17.63 -17.32 -9.55
N THR A 311 17.94 -16.03 -9.42
CA THR A 311 19.21 -15.44 -9.90
C THR A 311 20.42 -16.08 -9.20
N LEU A 312 20.38 -16.21 -7.87
CA LEU A 312 21.45 -16.85 -7.09
C LEU A 312 21.63 -18.34 -7.41
N GLN A 313 20.58 -19.00 -7.89
CA GLN A 313 20.59 -20.41 -8.29
C GLN A 313 20.98 -20.61 -9.76
N GLY A 314 21.31 -19.55 -10.48
CA GLY A 314 21.82 -19.60 -11.85
C GLY A 314 20.74 -19.68 -12.93
N GLU A 315 19.48 -19.35 -12.61
CA GLU A 315 18.42 -19.25 -13.61
C GLU A 315 18.71 -18.08 -14.59
N PRO A 316 18.39 -18.24 -15.88
CA PRO A 316 18.46 -17.14 -16.84
C PRO A 316 17.73 -15.89 -16.35
N GLN A 317 18.30 -14.70 -16.62
CA GLN A 317 17.75 -13.43 -16.14
C GLN A 317 16.28 -13.21 -16.56
N ALA A 318 15.91 -13.65 -17.78
CA ALA A 318 14.52 -13.58 -18.26
C ALA A 318 13.54 -14.41 -17.41
N ILE A 319 13.97 -15.55 -16.87
CA ILE A 319 13.18 -16.40 -15.97
C ILE A 319 13.07 -15.72 -14.60
N ALA A 320 14.19 -15.25 -14.04
CA ALA A 320 14.20 -14.58 -12.75
C ALA A 320 13.36 -13.28 -12.76
N ASP A 321 13.44 -12.48 -13.82
CA ASP A 321 12.60 -11.29 -13.98
C ASP A 321 11.12 -11.64 -14.15
N ALA A 322 10.81 -12.71 -14.88
CA ALA A 322 9.44 -13.22 -15.00
C ALA A 322 8.87 -13.69 -13.64
N VAL A 323 9.69 -14.33 -12.79
CA VAL A 323 9.31 -14.70 -11.41
C VAL A 323 8.94 -13.46 -10.59
N ARG A 324 9.66 -12.34 -10.71
CA ARG A 324 9.25 -11.08 -10.05
C ARG A 324 7.98 -10.49 -10.66
N ASP A 325 7.92 -10.44 -11.99
CA ASP A 325 6.93 -9.63 -12.70
C ASP A 325 5.61 -10.35 -12.96
N HIS A 326 5.46 -11.63 -12.62
CA HIS A 326 4.23 -12.38 -12.93
C HIS A 326 2.95 -11.81 -12.30
N TYR A 327 3.06 -11.08 -11.18
CA TYR A 327 1.92 -10.37 -10.59
C TYR A 327 1.54 -9.09 -11.34
N LYS A 328 2.44 -8.53 -12.16
CA LYS A 328 2.23 -7.25 -12.82
C LYS A 328 1.18 -7.31 -13.94
N PRO A 329 0.47 -6.20 -14.19
CA PRO A 329 0.32 -5.06 -13.27
C PRO A 329 -0.58 -5.44 -12.09
N LYS A 330 -0.22 -5.03 -10.86
CA LYS A 330 -1.05 -5.20 -9.64
C LYS A 330 -2.17 -4.15 -9.55
N GLY A 331 -2.04 -3.02 -10.24
CA GLY A 331 -3.02 -1.92 -10.23
C GLY A 331 -2.84 -0.94 -11.40
N ALA A 332 -3.64 0.14 -11.40
CA ALA A 332 -3.68 1.11 -12.51
C ALA A 332 -2.34 1.86 -12.70
N GLY A 333 -1.64 2.20 -11.60
CA GLY A 333 -0.35 2.89 -11.64
C GLY A 333 0.88 1.98 -11.76
N ASP A 334 0.69 0.65 -11.84
CA ASP A 334 1.81 -0.29 -11.95
C ASP A 334 2.24 -0.49 -13.41
N THR A 335 3.48 -0.91 -13.61
CA THR A 335 4.05 -1.26 -14.92
C THR A 335 3.57 -2.64 -15.39
N VAL A 336 3.58 -2.88 -16.70
CA VAL A 336 3.42 -4.24 -17.26
C VAL A 336 4.73 -5.05 -17.14
N PRO A 337 4.69 -6.39 -17.17
CA PRO A 337 5.89 -7.23 -17.13
C PRO A 337 6.89 -6.88 -18.23
N GLY A 338 8.18 -6.93 -17.90
CA GLY A 338 9.25 -6.80 -18.88
C GLY A 338 9.48 -8.10 -19.65
N GLY A 339 9.70 -8.01 -20.96
CA GLY A 339 10.05 -9.15 -21.81
C GLY A 339 8.90 -10.12 -22.10
N SER A 340 9.11 -11.01 -23.07
CA SER A 340 8.08 -11.94 -23.54
C SER A 340 7.80 -13.07 -22.54
N VAL A 341 8.82 -13.57 -21.83
CA VAL A 341 8.67 -14.62 -20.79
C VAL A 341 7.78 -14.13 -19.65
N GLY A 342 8.09 -12.95 -19.08
CA GLY A 342 7.28 -12.34 -18.02
C GLY A 342 5.84 -12.06 -18.47
N THR A 343 5.68 -11.61 -19.71
CA THR A 343 4.36 -11.41 -20.32
C THR A 343 3.55 -12.71 -20.40
N ALA A 344 4.16 -13.81 -20.85
CA ALA A 344 3.49 -15.11 -20.93
C ALA A 344 2.99 -15.59 -19.56
N VAL A 345 3.85 -15.51 -18.53
CA VAL A 345 3.52 -15.98 -17.16
C VAL A 345 2.46 -15.08 -16.51
N ALA A 346 2.57 -13.75 -16.66
CA ALA A 346 1.59 -12.82 -16.09
C ALA A 346 0.21 -12.95 -16.73
N LEU A 347 0.15 -13.15 -18.05
CA LEU A 347 -1.10 -13.46 -18.74
C LEU A 347 -1.68 -14.78 -18.23
N ALA A 348 -0.86 -15.83 -18.17
CA ALA A 348 -1.29 -17.14 -17.69
C ALA A 348 -1.88 -17.08 -16.26
N ASP A 349 -1.23 -16.38 -15.32
CA ASP A 349 -1.72 -16.28 -13.94
C ASP A 349 -3.08 -15.58 -13.83
N LYS A 350 -3.24 -14.47 -14.55
CA LYS A 350 -4.48 -13.68 -14.54
C LYS A 350 -5.61 -14.43 -15.25
N LEU A 351 -5.30 -15.06 -16.39
CA LEU A 351 -6.28 -15.84 -17.17
C LEU A 351 -6.73 -17.10 -16.44
N ASP A 352 -5.82 -17.80 -15.74
CA ASP A 352 -6.19 -18.92 -14.87
C ASP A 352 -7.17 -18.49 -13.78
N THR A 353 -6.85 -17.37 -13.10
CA THR A 353 -7.71 -16.81 -12.06
C THR A 353 -9.10 -16.47 -12.63
N LEU A 354 -9.15 -15.75 -13.74
CA LEU A 354 -10.41 -15.37 -14.38
C LEU A 354 -11.24 -16.60 -14.83
N ALA A 355 -10.61 -17.57 -15.49
CA ALA A 355 -11.31 -18.79 -15.89
C ALA A 355 -11.78 -19.61 -14.68
N GLY A 356 -10.97 -19.70 -13.62
CA GLY A 356 -11.28 -20.35 -12.36
C GLY A 356 -12.52 -19.79 -11.70
N PHE A 357 -12.55 -18.47 -11.48
CA PHE A 357 -13.70 -17.81 -10.83
C PHE A 357 -14.97 -17.83 -11.68
N TRP A 358 -14.85 -17.83 -13.02
CA TRP A 358 -15.99 -18.06 -13.91
C TRP A 358 -16.52 -19.49 -13.84
N ALA A 359 -15.65 -20.49 -13.69
CA ALA A 359 -16.02 -21.90 -13.60
C ALA A 359 -16.79 -22.25 -12.31
N ILE A 360 -16.64 -21.44 -11.26
CA ILE A 360 -17.30 -21.65 -9.96
C ILE A 360 -18.44 -20.65 -9.68
N ASP A 361 -18.78 -19.85 -10.69
CA ASP A 361 -19.82 -18.79 -10.67
C ASP A 361 -19.63 -17.71 -9.59
N GLU A 362 -18.37 -17.40 -9.24
CA GLU A 362 -18.02 -16.36 -8.26
C GLU A 362 -17.52 -15.09 -8.97
N LYS A 363 -18.39 -14.56 -9.81
CA LYS A 363 -18.13 -13.39 -10.67
C LYS A 363 -18.37 -12.07 -9.92
N PRO A 364 -17.77 -10.94 -10.34
CA PRO A 364 -18.04 -9.65 -9.72
C PRO A 364 -19.50 -9.22 -9.93
N THR A 365 -20.17 -8.74 -8.87
CA THR A 365 -21.58 -8.31 -8.91
C THR A 365 -21.72 -6.86 -8.48
N GLY A 366 -22.43 -6.03 -9.26
CA GLY A 366 -22.66 -4.61 -8.93
C GLY A 366 -21.37 -3.88 -8.57
N SER A 367 -21.26 -3.35 -7.35
CA SER A 367 -20.03 -2.72 -6.84
C SER A 367 -19.03 -3.70 -6.21
N LYS A 368 -19.42 -4.93 -5.88
CA LYS A 368 -18.58 -5.91 -5.18
C LYS A 368 -17.66 -6.67 -6.14
N ASP A 369 -16.38 -6.73 -5.79
CA ASP A 369 -15.36 -7.53 -6.46
C ASP A 369 -14.37 -8.06 -5.40
N PRO A 370 -14.77 -9.06 -4.58
CA PRO A 370 -13.98 -9.53 -3.45
C PRO A 370 -12.65 -10.16 -3.86
N PHE A 371 -12.56 -10.73 -5.07
CA PHE A 371 -11.39 -11.42 -5.60
C PHE A 371 -10.60 -10.59 -6.62
N ALA A 372 -10.91 -9.30 -6.74
CA ALA A 372 -10.21 -8.36 -7.62
C ALA A 372 -10.18 -8.78 -9.11
N LEU A 373 -11.23 -9.45 -9.61
CA LEU A 373 -11.29 -9.98 -10.98
C LEU A 373 -11.36 -8.85 -12.02
N ARG A 374 -11.93 -7.69 -11.68
CA ARG A 374 -11.88 -6.51 -12.56
C ARG A 374 -10.47 -6.00 -12.72
N ARG A 375 -9.67 -6.02 -11.65
CA ARG A 375 -8.25 -5.65 -11.71
C ARG A 375 -7.45 -6.66 -12.51
N ALA A 376 -7.72 -7.97 -12.36
CA ALA A 376 -7.08 -9.01 -13.15
C ALA A 376 -7.36 -8.85 -14.66
N ALA A 377 -8.62 -8.63 -15.05
CA ALA A 377 -9.00 -8.42 -16.45
C ALA A 377 -8.39 -7.14 -17.04
N LEU A 378 -8.40 -6.03 -16.29
CA LEU A 378 -7.71 -4.82 -16.70
C LEU A 378 -6.20 -5.06 -16.86
N GLY A 379 -5.60 -5.86 -15.97
CA GLY A 379 -4.20 -6.24 -16.09
C GLY A 379 -3.90 -7.00 -17.38
N VAL A 380 -4.73 -7.97 -17.77
CA VAL A 380 -4.59 -8.68 -19.05
C VAL A 380 -4.70 -7.71 -20.23
N ILE A 381 -5.68 -6.80 -20.22
CA ILE A 381 -5.87 -5.79 -21.27
C ILE A 381 -4.62 -4.92 -21.41
N ARG A 382 -4.13 -4.38 -20.29
CA ARG A 382 -2.92 -3.53 -20.27
C ARG A 382 -1.69 -4.28 -20.76
N VAL A 383 -1.48 -5.51 -20.30
CA VAL A 383 -0.35 -6.34 -20.76
C VAL A 383 -0.41 -6.53 -22.27
N VAL A 384 -1.56 -6.86 -22.85
CA VAL A 384 -1.69 -7.04 -24.31
C VAL A 384 -1.48 -5.73 -25.09
N LEU A 385 -2.06 -4.62 -24.61
CA LEU A 385 -1.98 -3.32 -25.31
C LEU A 385 -0.57 -2.70 -25.21
N GLU A 386 0.01 -2.65 -24.01
CA GLU A 386 1.28 -1.97 -23.75
C GLU A 386 2.50 -2.78 -24.22
N SER A 387 2.42 -4.12 -24.25
CA SER A 387 3.49 -4.97 -24.81
C SER A 387 3.49 -5.02 -26.34
N GLY A 388 2.43 -4.53 -27.00
CA GLY A 388 2.28 -4.57 -28.46
C GLY A 388 2.01 -5.96 -29.04
N HIS A 389 1.83 -6.99 -28.22
CA HIS A 389 1.56 -8.35 -28.69
C HIS A 389 0.13 -8.52 -29.22
N ARG A 390 -0.05 -9.50 -30.12
CA ARG A 390 -1.36 -9.90 -30.65
C ARG A 390 -1.74 -11.26 -30.09
N VAL A 391 -2.49 -11.26 -28.99
CA VAL A 391 -2.92 -12.49 -28.30
C VAL A 391 -4.36 -12.80 -28.69
N PRO A 392 -4.66 -13.99 -29.25
CA PRO A 392 -6.03 -14.42 -29.50
C PRO A 392 -6.73 -14.76 -28.18
N LEU A 393 -7.39 -13.77 -27.56
CA LEU A 393 -7.97 -13.91 -26.21
C LEU A 393 -8.98 -15.07 -26.10
N ILE A 394 -9.77 -15.34 -27.13
CA ILE A 394 -10.72 -16.47 -27.13
C ILE A 394 -9.99 -17.81 -27.03
N TYR A 395 -8.87 -17.95 -27.74
CA TYR A 395 -8.02 -19.12 -27.63
C TYR A 395 -7.46 -19.23 -26.21
N ALA A 396 -6.94 -18.12 -25.67
CA ALA A 396 -6.35 -18.07 -24.33
C ALA A 396 -7.37 -18.45 -23.23
N PHE A 397 -8.60 -17.90 -23.30
CA PHE A 397 -9.69 -18.26 -22.38
C PHE A 397 -10.11 -19.71 -22.50
N SER A 398 -10.22 -20.22 -23.73
CA SER A 398 -10.59 -21.63 -23.94
C SER A 398 -9.55 -22.56 -23.32
N LYS A 399 -8.25 -22.27 -23.48
CA LYS A 399 -7.18 -23.04 -22.85
C LYS A 399 -7.20 -22.96 -21.33
N ALA A 400 -7.37 -21.76 -20.77
CA ALA A 400 -7.47 -21.57 -19.32
C ALA A 400 -8.67 -22.35 -18.74
N ARG A 401 -9.83 -22.27 -19.39
CA ARG A 401 -11.04 -23.01 -19.04
C ARG A 401 -10.82 -24.52 -19.09
N ASP A 402 -10.20 -25.04 -20.14
CA ASP A 402 -9.99 -26.48 -20.30
C ASP A 402 -9.08 -27.01 -19.17
N LEU A 403 -8.07 -26.24 -18.76
CA LEU A 403 -7.19 -26.58 -17.63
C LEU A 403 -7.92 -26.55 -16.28
N VAL A 404 -8.84 -25.61 -16.06
CA VAL A 404 -9.67 -25.55 -14.85
C VAL A 404 -10.69 -26.69 -14.81
N GLY A 405 -11.31 -27.00 -15.96
CA GLY A 405 -12.37 -28.02 -16.09
C GLY A 405 -11.90 -29.46 -15.83
N GLN A 406 -10.59 -29.74 -15.92
CA GLN A 406 -10.01 -31.05 -15.62
C GLN A 406 -10.26 -31.54 -14.18
N ARG A 407 -10.74 -30.65 -13.28
CA ARG A 407 -11.09 -30.98 -11.89
C ARG A 407 -12.59 -31.13 -11.60
N GLY A 408 -13.44 -31.21 -12.64
CA GLY A 408 -14.89 -31.37 -12.45
C GLY A 408 -15.61 -30.08 -12.06
N ALA A 409 -14.96 -28.92 -12.19
CA ALA A 409 -15.62 -27.62 -12.10
C ALA A 409 -16.52 -27.39 -13.34
N ALA A 410 -17.56 -26.56 -13.18
CA ALA A 410 -18.42 -26.21 -14.31
C ALA A 410 -17.62 -25.47 -15.39
N VAL A 411 -18.02 -25.64 -16.65
CA VAL A 411 -17.29 -25.06 -17.79
C VAL A 411 -17.50 -23.55 -17.79
N ALA A 412 -16.43 -22.77 -17.60
CA ALA A 412 -16.48 -21.31 -17.69
C ALA A 412 -17.04 -20.87 -19.06
N ASP A 413 -18.06 -20.01 -19.05
CA ASP A 413 -18.61 -19.43 -20.28
C ASP A 413 -17.63 -18.39 -20.86
N VAL A 414 -16.96 -18.78 -21.95
CA VAL A 414 -15.99 -17.95 -22.66
C VAL A 414 -16.65 -16.71 -23.27
N ASN A 415 -17.93 -16.78 -23.64
CA ASN A 415 -18.65 -15.63 -24.21
C ASN A 415 -18.97 -14.59 -23.13
N ASP A 416 -19.36 -15.04 -21.94
CA ASP A 416 -19.58 -14.18 -20.79
C ASP A 416 -18.27 -13.49 -20.35
N LEU A 417 -17.16 -14.25 -20.27
CA LEU A 417 -15.84 -13.68 -19.97
C LEU A 417 -15.39 -12.69 -21.06
N ARG A 418 -15.67 -12.98 -22.34
CA ARG A 418 -15.40 -12.03 -23.44
C ARG A 418 -16.21 -10.74 -23.27
N ALA A 419 -17.49 -10.82 -22.94
CA ALA A 419 -18.33 -9.64 -22.70
C ALA A 419 -17.79 -8.81 -21.53
N PHE A 420 -17.38 -9.48 -20.45
CA PHE A 420 -16.74 -8.83 -19.31
C PHE A 420 -15.46 -8.06 -19.70
N PHE A 421 -14.60 -8.66 -20.53
CA PHE A 421 -13.40 -7.99 -21.07
C PHE A 421 -13.75 -6.79 -21.95
N ALA A 422 -14.77 -6.92 -22.81
CA ALA A 422 -15.23 -5.81 -23.65
C ALA A 422 -15.65 -4.62 -22.77
N ASP A 423 -16.44 -4.86 -21.72
CA ASP A 423 -16.85 -3.80 -20.79
C ASP A 423 -15.66 -3.16 -20.07
N ARG A 424 -14.64 -3.94 -19.68
CA ARG A 424 -13.42 -3.40 -19.06
C ARG A 424 -12.59 -2.58 -20.05
N LEU A 425 -12.47 -3.03 -21.29
CA LEU A 425 -11.74 -2.31 -22.34
C LEU A 425 -12.40 -0.96 -22.63
N LYS A 426 -13.74 -0.91 -22.68
CA LYS A 426 -14.47 0.35 -22.87
C LYS A 426 -14.16 1.38 -21.78
N VAL A 427 -14.11 0.95 -20.52
CA VAL A 427 -13.76 1.83 -19.40
C VAL A 427 -12.33 2.34 -19.55
N HIS A 428 -11.38 1.43 -19.82
CA HIS A 428 -9.98 1.79 -19.99
C HIS A 428 -9.74 2.79 -21.14
N LEU A 429 -10.37 2.58 -22.30
CA LEU A 429 -10.28 3.49 -23.44
C LEU A 429 -10.88 4.87 -23.13
N ARG A 430 -12.00 4.93 -22.40
CA ARG A 430 -12.59 6.21 -21.95
C ARG A 430 -11.66 6.96 -21.00
N GLU A 431 -11.02 6.26 -20.06
CA GLU A 431 -10.03 6.85 -19.15
C GLU A 431 -8.79 7.39 -19.90
N GLN A 432 -8.41 6.77 -21.02
CA GLN A 432 -7.35 7.26 -21.91
C GLN A 432 -7.81 8.40 -22.85
N GLY A 433 -9.06 8.85 -22.74
CA GLY A 433 -9.60 9.96 -23.54
C GLY A 433 -10.05 9.56 -24.95
N ALA A 434 -10.21 8.26 -25.24
CA ALA A 434 -10.81 7.84 -26.50
C ALA A 434 -12.26 8.33 -26.59
N ARG A 435 -12.66 8.79 -27.78
CA ARG A 435 -13.99 9.36 -27.97
C ARG A 435 -15.07 8.30 -27.78
N HIS A 436 -16.20 8.71 -27.20
CA HIS A 436 -17.31 7.81 -26.88
C HIS A 436 -17.88 7.06 -28.09
N ASP A 437 -17.81 7.65 -29.28
CA ASP A 437 -18.31 7.10 -30.54
C ASP A 437 -17.39 6.01 -31.16
N LEU A 438 -16.17 5.83 -30.62
CA LEU A 438 -15.22 4.81 -31.07
C LEU A 438 -15.16 3.58 -30.15
N ILE A 439 -16.01 3.52 -29.10
CA ILE A 439 -15.90 2.58 -27.96
C ILE A 439 -17.08 1.61 -27.85
#